data_AF-A0A7Z8RZD7-F1
#
_entry.id   AF-A0A7Z8RZD7-F1
#
_cell.length_a   1.000
_cell.length_b   1.000
_cell.length_c   1.000
_cell.angle_alpha   90.00
_cell.angle_beta   90.00
_cell.angle_gamma   90.00
#
_symmetry.space_group_name_H-M   'P 1'
#
loop_
_entity.id
_entity.type
_entity.pdbx_description
1 polymer ?
#
loop_
_entity_poly.entity_id
_entity_poly.type
_entity_poly.pdbx_seq_one_letter_code
_entity_poly.pdbx_strand_id
1 'polypeptide(L)'
;MVKNLPLLIVILILDVSSSTLSTNGYFSPVIEWSLMIISIILNITAVIGLSLHVFVYQPMKRFEKIKMKSSNKIIIFEVTPPRHRVLI
;
A
#
# COMPACT_ATOMS: atom_id res chain seq x y z
N MET A 1 3.48 -10.19 0.13
CA MET A 1 3.73 -9.20 -0.94
C MET A 1 2.48 -8.37 -1.16
N VAL A 2 2.61 -7.07 -1.44
CA VAL A 2 1.48 -6.20 -1.77
C VAL A 2 1.16 -6.43 -3.24
N LYS A 3 0.13 -7.22 -3.54
CA LYS A 3 -0.19 -7.63 -4.92
C LYS A 3 -0.59 -6.45 -5.82
N ASN A 4 -0.99 -5.33 -5.23
CA ASN A 4 -1.57 -4.19 -5.93
C ASN A 4 -0.59 -3.00 -6.07
N LEU A 5 0.59 -3.08 -5.45
CA LEU A 5 1.63 -2.06 -5.57
C LEU A 5 2.14 -1.87 -7.02
N PRO A 6 2.44 -2.93 -7.80
CA PRO A 6 2.84 -2.74 -9.19
C PRO A 6 1.75 -2.09 -10.03
N LEU A 7 0.47 -2.36 -9.73
CA LEU A 7 -0.66 -1.74 -10.44
C LEU A 7 -0.76 -0.24 -10.15
N LEU A 8 -0.54 0.19 -8.90
CA LEU A 8 -0.51 1.60 -8.52
C LEU A 8 0.61 2.37 -9.24
N ILE A 9 1.78 1.74 -9.38
CA ILE A 9 2.94 2.31 -10.08
C ILE A 9 2.63 2.49 -11.57
N VAL A 10 1.99 1.52 -12.21
CA VAL A 10 1.58 1.63 -13.63
C VAL A 10 0.60 2.79 -13.82
N ILE A 11 -0.37 2.95 -12.91
CA ILE A 11 -1.34 4.05 -12.96
C ILE A 11 -0.64 5.41 -12.83
N LEU A 12 0.31 5.55 -11.90
CA LEU A 12 1.10 6.77 -11.73
C LEU A 12 1.94 7.10 -12.97
N ILE A 13 2.56 6.11 -13.61
CA ILE A 13 3.35 6.31 -14.83
C ILE A 13 2.46 6.78 -15.98
N LEU A 14 1.27 6.18 -16.14
CA LEU A 14 0.30 6.59 -17.18
C LEU A 14 -0.20 8.01 -16.94
N ASP A 15 -0.48 8.38 -15.69
CA ASP A 15 -0.92 9.72 -15.31
C ASP A 15 0.13 10.79 -15.64
N VAL A 16 1.37 10.58 -15.18
CA VAL A 16 2.50 11.49 -15.48
C VAL A 16 2.71 11.59 -16.99
N SER A 17 2.65 10.48 -17.71
CA SER A 17 2.82 10.47 -19.17
C SER A 17 1.71 11.27 -19.87
N SER A 18 0.45 11.07 -19.48
CA SER A 18 -0.70 11.80 -20.01
C SER A 18 -0.60 13.31 -19.76
N SER A 19 -0.21 13.70 -18.54
CA SER A 19 -0.05 15.11 -18.15
C SER A 19 1.11 15.78 -18.91
N THR A 20 2.22 15.06 -19.12
CA THR A 20 3.38 15.55 -19.88
C THR A 20 3.05 15.66 -21.37
N LEU A 21 2.26 14.73 -21.90
CA LEU A 21 1.80 14.72 -23.29
C LEU A 21 0.80 15.86 -23.57
N SER A 22 -0.07 16.15 -22.60
CA SER A 22 -1.02 17.27 -22.68
C SER A 22 -0.32 18.62 -22.73
N THR A 23 0.79 18.80 -21.99
CA THR A 23 1.47 20.09 -21.86
C THR A 23 2.49 20.36 -22.97
N ASN A 24 3.07 19.32 -23.58
CA ASN A 24 4.13 19.46 -24.60
C ASN A 24 3.70 19.01 -26.01
N GLY A 25 2.53 18.39 -26.16
CA GLY A 25 2.04 17.94 -27.45
C GLY A 25 1.17 18.98 -28.14
N TYR A 26 1.32 19.10 -29.47
CA TYR A 26 0.41 19.87 -30.32
C TYR A 26 -0.92 19.13 -30.47
N PHE A 27 -1.69 19.04 -29.38
CA PHE A 27 -3.01 18.44 -29.39
C PHE A 27 -4.10 19.48 -29.66
N SER A 28 -5.20 19.02 -30.25
CA SER A 28 -6.41 19.84 -30.32
C SER A 28 -6.83 20.22 -28.89
N PRO A 29 -7.32 21.46 -28.65
CA PRO A 29 -7.68 21.92 -27.31
C PRO A 29 -8.60 20.93 -26.56
N VAL A 30 -9.56 20.31 -27.25
CA VAL A 30 -10.48 19.32 -26.66
C VAL A 30 -9.74 18.12 -26.05
N ILE A 31 -8.65 17.68 -26.69
CA ILE A 31 -7.84 16.56 -26.22
C ILE A 31 -6.99 16.98 -25.01
N GLU A 32 -6.40 18.17 -25.05
CA GLU A 32 -5.65 18.73 -23.92
C GLU A 32 -6.51 18.84 -22.65
N TRP A 33 -7.71 19.41 -22.77
CA TRP A 33 -8.66 19.53 -21.65
C TRP A 33 -9.11 18.16 -21.13
N SER A 34 -9.31 17.17 -22.00
CA SER A 34 -9.71 15.83 -21.57
C SER A 34 -8.57 15.08 -20.86
N LEU A 35 -7.33 15.17 -21.36
CA LEU A 35 -6.15 14.61 -20.69
C LEU A 35 -5.91 15.25 -19.32
N MET A 36 -6.13 16.56 -19.19
CA MET A 36 -6.03 17.26 -17.91
C MET A 36 -7.06 16.76 -16.90
N ILE A 37 -8.32 16.58 -17.30
CA ILE A 37 -9.38 16.04 -16.43
C ILE A 37 -9.07 14.61 -16.00
N ILE A 38 -8.64 13.76 -16.95
CA ILE A 38 -8.24 12.37 -16.65
C ILE A 38 -7.09 12.36 -15.64
N SER A 39 -6.13 13.27 -15.80
CA SER A 39 -4.99 13.33 -14.90
C SER A 39 -5.37 13.71 -13.46
N ILE A 40 -6.29 14.68 -13.30
CA ILE A 40 -6.82 15.04 -11.98
C ILE A 40 -7.49 13.84 -11.30
N ILE A 41 -8.31 13.09 -12.04
CA ILE A 41 -9.03 11.92 -11.51
C ILE A 41 -8.05 10.82 -11.11
N LEU A 42 -7.05 10.53 -11.96
CA LEU A 42 -6.02 9.53 -11.68
C LEU A 42 -5.19 9.90 -10.45
N ASN A 43 -4.82 11.18 -10.32
CA ASN A 43 -4.05 11.66 -9.18
C ASN A 43 -4.83 11.52 -7.86
N ILE A 44 -6.10 11.95 -7.81
CA ILE A 44 -6.96 11.75 -6.62
C ILE A 44 -7.09 10.26 -6.28
N THR A 45 -7.31 9.41 -7.28
CA THR A 45 -7.44 7.96 -7.10
C THR A 45 -6.14 7.34 -6.56
N ALA A 46 -4.98 7.80 -7.05
CA ALA A 46 -3.68 7.36 -6.57
C ALA A 46 -3.43 7.78 -5.12
N VAL A 47 -3.80 9.01 -4.73
CA VAL A 47 -3.70 9.49 -3.34
C VAL A 47 -4.57 8.68 -2.39
N ILE A 48 -5.81 8.37 -2.78
CA ILE A 48 -6.72 7.53 -1.99
C ILE A 48 -6.17 6.11 -1.86
N GLY A 49 -5.74 5.50 -2.99
CA GLY A 49 -5.19 4.15 -3.00
C GLY A 49 -3.90 4.02 -2.18
N LEU A 50 -3.02 5.00 -2.27
CA LEU A 50 -1.79 5.05 -1.47
C LEU A 50 -2.09 5.27 0.01
N SER A 51 -3.02 6.16 0.35
CA SER A 51 -3.44 6.42 1.72
C SER A 51 -4.06 5.18 2.35
N LEU A 52 -4.98 4.50 1.67
CA LEU A 52 -5.57 3.25 2.16
C LEU A 52 -4.50 2.17 2.36
N HIS A 53 -3.54 2.06 1.43
CA HIS A 53 -2.46 1.10 1.53
C HIS A 53 -1.54 1.37 2.74
N VAL A 54 -1.06 2.60 2.92
CA VAL A 54 -0.18 2.96 4.04
C VAL A 54 -0.94 2.94 5.37
N PHE A 55 -2.17 3.44 5.40
CA PHE A 55 -2.90 3.66 6.65
C PHE A 55 -3.69 2.44 7.13
N VAL A 56 -4.08 1.53 6.24
CA VAL A 56 -4.82 0.31 6.63
C VAL A 56 -3.98 -0.93 6.43
N TYR A 57 -3.36 -1.09 5.27
CA TYR A 57 -2.68 -2.34 4.93
C TYR A 57 -1.38 -2.55 5.73
N GLN A 58 -0.62 -1.47 5.95
CA GLN A 58 0.63 -1.51 6.72
C GLN A 58 0.40 -1.79 8.22
N PRO A 59 -0.53 -1.12 8.94
CA PRO A 59 -0.81 -1.46 10.32
C PRO A 59 -1.48 -2.83 10.45
N MET A 60 -2.40 -3.22 9.56
CA MET A 60 -3.07 -4.52 9.63
C MET A 60 -2.07 -5.68 9.54
N LYS A 61 -1.08 -5.61 8.66
CA LYS A 61 0.04 -6.59 8.62
C LYS A 61 0.92 -6.55 9.86
N ARG A 62 1.07 -5.39 10.48
CA ARG A 62 1.84 -5.25 11.74
C ARG A 62 1.10 -5.94 12.89
N PHE A 63 -0.22 -5.75 13.00
CA PHE A 63 -1.06 -6.42 13.98
C PHE A 63 -1.11 -7.93 13.78
N GLU A 64 -1.21 -8.40 12.55
CA GLU A 64 -1.18 -9.83 12.23
C GLU A 64 0.11 -10.50 12.73
N LYS A 65 1.27 -9.88 12.48
CA LYS A 65 2.56 -10.37 12.98
C LYS A 65 2.65 -10.37 14.50
N ILE A 66 2.11 -9.35 15.17
CA ILE A 66 2.11 -9.27 16.65
C ILE A 66 1.20 -10.36 17.22
N LYS A 67 0.02 -10.58 16.63
CA LYS A 67 -0.92 -11.63 17.05
C LYS A 67 -0.32 -13.03 16.88
N MET A 68 0.30 -13.31 15.73
CA MET A 68 1.01 -14.57 15.48
C MET A 68 2.17 -14.77 16.46
N LYS A 69 2.98 -13.74 16.73
CA LYS A 69 4.09 -13.82 17.69
C LYS A 69 3.61 -14.06 19.13
N SER A 70 2.50 -13.44 19.52
CA SER A 70 1.85 -13.67 20.82
C SER A 70 1.31 -15.10 20.95
N SER A 71 0.59 -15.57 19.93
CA SER A 71 0.07 -16.95 19.89
C SER A 71 1.19 -17.98 19.95
N ASN A 72 2.28 -17.79 19.19
CA ASN A 72 3.41 -18.71 19.22
C ASN A 72 4.14 -18.70 20.57
N LYS A 73 4.22 -17.53 21.25
CA LYS A 73 4.74 -17.45 22.61
C LYS A 73 3.86 -18.23 23.60
N ILE A 74 2.54 -18.10 23.53
CA ILE A 74 1.60 -18.84 24.39
C ILE A 74 1.79 -20.35 24.20
N ILE A 75 1.86 -20.83 22.95
CA ILE A 75 2.07 -22.25 22.64
C ILE A 75 3.42 -22.75 23.21
N ILE A 76 4.50 -21.98 23.09
CA ILE A 76 5.79 -22.35 23.68
C ILE A 76 5.71 -22.42 25.22
N PHE A 77 5.00 -21.49 25.87
CA PHE A 77 4.80 -21.52 27.34
C PHE A 77 3.90 -22.68 27.80
N GLU A 78 2.97 -23.14 26.97
CA GLU A 78 2.12 -24.29 27.26
C GLU A 78 2.86 -25.62 27.06
N VAL A 79 3.68 -25.73 26.01
CA VAL A 79 4.41 -26.95 25.66
C VAL A 79 5.70 -27.13 26.48
N THR A 80 6.25 -26.05 27.05
CA THR A 80 7.42 -26.13 27.94
C THR A 80 6.96 -26.01 29.39
N PRO A 81 7.05 -27.07 30.23
CA PRO A 81 6.67 -26.94 31.64
C PRO A 81 7.55 -25.87 32.31
N PRO A 82 7.03 -25.10 33.27
CA PRO A 82 7.83 -24.15 34.01
C PRO A 82 8.92 -24.95 34.74
N ARG A 83 10.16 -24.87 34.26
CA ARG A 83 11.31 -25.34 35.03
C ARG A 83 11.30 -24.52 36.31
N HIS A 84 10.81 -25.12 37.39
CA HIS A 84 11.04 -24.65 38.74
C HIS A 84 12.54 -24.33 38.86
N ARG A 85 12.85 -23.05 39.04
CA ARG A 85 14.15 -22.64 39.58
C ARG A 85 14.19 -23.20 40.99
N VAL A 86 14.77 -24.38 41.14
CA VAL A 86 15.27 -24.85 42.44
C VAL A 86 16.43 -23.93 42.78
N LEU A 87 16.17 -23.00 43.70
CA LEU A 87 17.22 -22.33 44.45
C LEU A 87 17.92 -23.41 45.28
N ILE A 88 19.17 -23.70 44.93
CA ILE A 88 20.16 -24.32 45.83
C ILE A 88 21.18 -23.22 46.12
#